data_AF-A0A2K3PR51-F1
#
_entry.id   AF-A0A2K3PR51-F1
#
_cell.length_a   1.000
_cell.length_b   1.000
_cell.length_c   1.000
_cell.angle_alpha   90.00
_cell.angle_beta   90.00
_cell.angle_gamma   90.00
#
_symmetry.space_group_name_H-M   'P 1'
#
loop_
_entity.id
_entity.type
_entity.pdbx_description
1 polymer ?
#
loop_
_entity_poly.entity_id
_entity_poly.type
_entity_poly.pdbx_seq_one_letter_code
_entity_poly.pdbx_strand_id
1 'polypeptide(L)'
;MFASKLEWNPAAKEGSSQQNQQPLNPNLFFNFKTFPYQFHSDTAPPPPPPPQQQQHQNQTHSHSLYHTSSTILVSHMNQLSELSTTNRLILTGPSILGSTDLINTLEEVKGLGFDPSTSTFVIALVAKKCMIKKLWDEKVDAFKKWGWSDEDIMEAFRKHPHFMFTSIDKINLLMGFWVNQLGWDATAIAKLPKIFGSSLERRIIPRATVVQYLLKKGLLRKKASLTAPFVVSDKLFLDKYINCYKEESSYLLKLYAETLKLAQTKDKTDQMS
;
A
#
# COMPACT_ATOMS: atom_id res chain seq x y z
N MET A 1 -21.22 50.47 14.70
CA MET A 1 -20.88 51.15 13.41
C MET A 1 -19.45 50.74 13.11
N PHE A 2 -19.06 50.04 12.04
CA PHE A 2 -19.63 49.84 10.71
C PHE A 2 -19.46 48.37 10.28
N ALA A 3 -20.48 47.82 9.63
CA ALA A 3 -20.39 46.65 8.78
C ALA A 3 -20.35 47.14 7.33
N SER A 4 -19.45 46.61 6.50
CA SER A 4 -19.45 46.84 5.06
C SER A 4 -19.68 45.54 4.31
N LYS A 5 -20.83 45.51 3.64
CA LYS A 5 -21.27 44.55 2.62
C LYS A 5 -20.29 44.51 1.46
N LEU A 6 -19.99 43.30 0.95
CA LEU A 6 -19.60 43.13 -0.45
C LEU A 6 -20.84 42.69 -1.24
N GLU A 7 -21.19 43.48 -2.24
CA GLU A 7 -22.28 43.25 -3.17
C GLU A 7 -21.87 42.29 -4.31
N TRP A 8 -22.87 41.56 -4.78
CA TRP A 8 -22.84 40.62 -5.89
C TRP A 8 -23.24 41.34 -7.19
N ASN A 9 -22.48 41.18 -8.28
CA ASN A 9 -22.81 41.76 -9.60
C ASN A 9 -22.98 40.65 -10.67
N PRO A 10 -24.18 40.46 -11.23
CA PRO A 10 -24.47 39.46 -12.26
C PRO A 10 -24.75 40.10 -13.63
N ALA A 11 -23.71 40.58 -14.34
CA ALA A 11 -23.87 40.98 -15.74
C ALA A 11 -22.53 40.95 -16.50
N ALA A 12 -22.16 39.77 -16.98
CA ALA A 12 -21.25 39.62 -18.11
C ALA A 12 -21.50 38.27 -18.78
N LYS A 13 -22.64 38.16 -19.47
CA LYS A 13 -22.84 37.16 -20.51
C LYS A 13 -22.85 37.86 -21.85
N GLU A 14 -22.20 37.18 -22.79
CA GLU A 14 -22.27 37.29 -24.25
C GLU A 14 -21.06 37.96 -24.95
N GLY A 15 -20.43 37.12 -25.77
CA GLY A 15 -19.18 37.33 -26.47
C GLY A 15 -18.70 36.00 -27.03
N SER A 16 -19.50 35.42 -27.94
CA SER A 16 -19.14 34.28 -28.78
C SER A 16 -17.94 34.62 -29.66
N SER A 17 -16.91 33.76 -29.67
CA SER A 17 -16.22 33.25 -30.87
C SER A 17 -14.98 32.44 -30.49
N GLN A 18 -15.00 31.17 -30.93
CA GLN A 18 -13.86 30.31 -31.25
C GLN A 18 -12.52 30.61 -30.53
N GLN A 19 -12.21 29.84 -29.50
CA GLN A 19 -10.82 29.60 -29.10
C GLN A 19 -10.51 28.10 -29.21
N ASN A 20 -9.90 27.78 -30.35
CA ASN A 20 -8.75 26.90 -30.49
C ASN A 20 -8.69 25.72 -29.49
N GLN A 21 -9.35 24.61 -29.82
CA GLN A 21 -9.07 23.33 -29.18
C GLN A 21 -7.70 22.82 -29.67
N GLN A 22 -6.63 23.25 -29.01
CA GLN A 22 -5.40 22.46 -29.03
C GLN A 22 -5.65 21.19 -28.21
N PRO A 23 -5.39 19.98 -28.76
CA PRO A 23 -5.45 18.77 -27.96
C PRO A 23 -4.42 18.90 -26.83
N LEU A 24 -4.85 18.63 -25.60
CA LEU A 24 -3.97 18.50 -24.43
C LEU A 24 -2.85 17.51 -24.77
N ASN A 25 -1.62 17.99 -24.84
CA ASN A 25 -0.44 17.18 -25.10
C ASN A 25 -0.18 16.24 -23.91
N PRO A 26 -0.29 14.90 -24.07
CA PRO A 26 -0.08 13.94 -22.99
C PRO A 26 1.37 13.94 -22.45
N ASN A 27 2.32 14.48 -23.22
CA ASN A 27 3.74 14.45 -22.89
C ASN A 27 4.15 15.53 -21.88
N LEU A 28 3.27 16.46 -21.52
CA LEU A 28 3.56 17.49 -20.49
C LEU A 28 3.57 16.93 -19.06
N PHE A 29 3.11 15.70 -18.83
CA PHE A 29 3.06 15.06 -17.51
C PHE A 29 4.25 14.14 -17.20
N PHE A 30 5.12 13.88 -18.18
CA PHE A 30 6.22 12.91 -18.03
C PHE A 30 7.54 13.54 -18.47
N ASN A 31 8.25 14.16 -17.53
CA ASN A 31 9.66 14.47 -17.70
C ASN A 31 10.43 14.07 -16.44
N PHE A 32 10.98 12.85 -16.44
CA PHE A 32 11.90 12.36 -15.43
C PHE A 32 13.29 12.26 -16.07
N LYS A 33 14.17 13.20 -15.75
CA LYS A 33 15.60 13.07 -16.03
C LYS A 33 16.42 13.11 -14.73
N THR A 34 17.04 11.96 -14.47
CA THR A 34 18.41 11.70 -14.00
C THR A 34 18.89 12.15 -12.62
N PHE A 35 19.37 11.19 -11.83
CA PHE A 35 20.64 11.25 -11.09
C PHE A 35 21.36 9.88 -11.18
N PRO A 36 22.69 9.84 -11.39
CA PRO A 36 23.48 8.61 -11.39
C PRO A 36 24.04 8.32 -10.00
N TYR A 37 24.06 7.05 -9.57
CA TYR A 37 24.89 6.59 -8.46
C TYR A 37 25.82 5.48 -8.95
N GLN A 38 27.13 5.73 -8.82
CA GLN A 38 28.20 4.79 -9.13
C GLN A 38 28.36 3.80 -7.98
N PHE A 39 28.51 2.51 -8.29
CA PHE A 39 28.95 1.48 -7.36
C PHE A 39 30.47 1.57 -7.18
N HIS A 40 30.94 1.51 -5.94
CA HIS A 40 32.31 1.12 -5.62
C HIS A 40 32.26 -0.29 -5.04
N SER A 41 33.02 -1.17 -5.67
CA SER A 41 33.26 -2.54 -5.27
C SER A 41 34.25 -2.56 -4.10
N ASP A 42 33.83 -3.10 -2.96
CA ASP A 42 34.76 -3.48 -1.90
C ASP A 42 34.54 -4.94 -1.46
N THR A 43 35.69 -5.57 -1.29
CA THR A 43 36.03 -6.99 -1.17
C THR A 43 35.39 -7.69 0.04
N ALA A 44 34.94 -8.93 -0.17
CA ALA A 44 34.41 -9.79 0.89
C ALA A 44 35.51 -10.29 1.86
N PRO A 45 35.26 -10.34 3.18
CA PRO A 45 36.22 -10.93 4.13
C PRO A 45 36.15 -12.48 4.12
N PRO A 46 37.26 -13.17 4.44
CA PRO A 46 37.34 -14.62 4.39
C PRO A 46 36.58 -15.31 5.56
N PRO A 47 36.16 -16.58 5.39
CA PRO A 47 35.35 -17.30 6.36
C PRO A 47 36.15 -17.79 7.58
N PRO A 48 35.50 -17.97 8.75
CA PRO A 48 36.15 -18.46 9.97
C PRO A 48 36.40 -19.98 9.94
N PRO A 49 37.39 -20.48 10.72
CA PRO A 49 37.75 -21.89 10.76
C PRO A 49 36.72 -22.75 11.54
N PRO A 50 36.65 -24.07 11.27
CA PRO A 50 35.63 -24.94 11.84
C PRO A 50 35.88 -25.30 13.32
N PRO A 51 34.83 -25.56 14.13
CA PRO A 51 34.98 -25.89 15.55
C PRO A 51 35.52 -27.30 15.77
N GLN A 52 36.49 -27.41 16.69
CA GLN A 52 36.99 -28.68 17.20
C GLN A 52 35.96 -29.36 18.12
N GLN A 53 35.81 -30.67 17.94
CA GLN A 53 34.88 -31.51 18.70
C GLN A 53 35.36 -31.68 20.15
N GLN A 54 34.54 -31.27 21.11
CA GLN A 54 34.53 -31.84 22.46
C GLN A 54 33.13 -32.38 22.76
N GLN A 55 32.94 -33.67 22.52
CA GLN A 55 31.86 -34.45 23.10
C GLN A 55 32.33 -34.96 24.46
N HIS A 56 31.68 -34.55 25.54
CA HIS A 56 31.06 -35.45 26.52
C HIS A 56 30.46 -34.64 27.68
N GLN A 57 29.29 -35.09 28.16
CA GLN A 57 28.46 -34.55 29.25
C GLN A 57 27.41 -33.49 28.86
N ASN A 58 26.37 -33.88 28.12
CA ASN A 58 25.12 -33.10 28.03
C ASN A 58 23.88 -33.94 27.62
N GLN A 59 23.79 -35.20 28.06
CA GLN A 59 22.66 -36.09 27.68
C GLN A 59 21.46 -36.09 28.65
N THR A 60 21.56 -35.48 29.83
CA THR A 60 20.42 -35.44 30.80
C THR A 60 19.67 -34.11 30.83
N HIS A 61 20.26 -32.99 30.38
CA HIS A 61 19.57 -31.70 30.24
C HIS A 61 18.79 -31.56 28.92
N SER A 62 19.17 -32.31 27.89
CA SER A 62 18.54 -32.24 26.57
C SER A 62 17.12 -32.82 26.58
N HIS A 63 16.91 -33.98 27.21
CA HIS A 63 15.59 -34.64 27.29
C HIS A 63 14.52 -33.81 28.04
N SER A 64 14.92 -33.04 29.06
CA SER A 64 14.01 -32.13 29.78
C SER A 64 13.57 -30.96 28.91
N LEU A 65 14.52 -30.30 28.23
CA LEU A 65 14.23 -29.16 27.34
C LEU A 65 13.38 -29.53 26.12
N TYR A 66 13.55 -30.75 25.57
CA TYR A 66 12.70 -31.25 24.48
C TYR A 66 11.28 -31.58 24.92
N HIS A 67 11.10 -32.11 26.14
CA HIS A 67 9.77 -32.42 26.68
C HIS A 67 8.99 -31.13 27.03
N THR A 68 9.66 -30.13 27.59
CA THR A 68 9.05 -28.81 27.88
C THR A 68 8.76 -28.04 26.60
N SER A 69 9.64 -28.10 25.60
CA SER A 69 9.39 -27.47 24.29
C SER A 69 8.26 -28.14 23.52
N SER A 70 8.14 -29.47 23.55
CA SER A 70 7.04 -30.17 22.83
C SER A 70 5.68 -29.98 23.51
N THR A 71 5.63 -29.92 24.84
CA THR A 71 4.39 -29.64 25.59
C THR A 71 3.91 -28.20 25.40
N ILE A 72 4.82 -27.23 25.34
CA ILE A 72 4.51 -25.84 24.99
C ILE A 72 4.01 -25.74 23.54
N LEU A 73 4.66 -26.42 22.59
CA LEU A 73 4.22 -26.47 21.20
C LEU A 73 2.84 -27.10 21.04
N VAL A 74 2.54 -28.19 21.75
CA VAL A 74 1.21 -28.83 21.72
C VAL A 74 0.15 -27.95 22.37
N SER A 75 0.49 -27.23 23.46
CA SER A 75 -0.41 -26.24 24.07
C SER A 75 -0.69 -25.06 23.14
N HIS A 76 0.33 -24.50 22.48
CA HIS A 76 0.19 -23.44 21.49
C HIS A 76 -0.63 -23.91 20.28
N MET A 77 -0.38 -25.12 19.78
CA MET A 77 -1.15 -25.71 18.68
C MET A 77 -2.59 -25.98 19.08
N ASN A 78 -2.87 -26.39 20.33
CA ASN A 78 -4.23 -26.60 20.84
C ASN A 78 -4.99 -25.28 21.08
N GLN A 79 -4.31 -24.20 21.48
CA GLN A 79 -4.92 -22.86 21.56
C GLN A 79 -5.20 -22.28 20.17
N LEU A 80 -4.41 -22.67 19.17
CA LEU A 80 -4.58 -22.25 17.78
C LEU A 80 -5.54 -23.17 17.01
N SER A 81 -5.71 -24.44 17.39
CA SER A 81 -6.57 -25.42 16.69
C SER A 81 -8.07 -25.10 16.77
N GLU A 82 -8.47 -24.27 17.74
CA GLU A 82 -9.81 -23.69 17.85
C GLU A 82 -10.07 -22.61 16.78
N LEU A 83 -9.03 -22.12 16.10
CA LEU A 83 -9.12 -21.09 15.08
C LEU A 83 -8.82 -21.69 13.69
N SER A 84 -9.77 -21.59 12.74
CA SER A 84 -9.59 -21.95 11.31
C SER A 84 -8.34 -21.33 10.63
N THR A 85 -7.80 -20.34 11.31
CA THR A 85 -6.55 -19.59 11.24
C THR A 85 -5.27 -20.43 11.25
N THR A 86 -5.26 -21.63 11.87
CA THR A 86 -4.09 -22.54 11.97
C THR A 86 -3.51 -22.91 10.62
N ASN A 87 -4.35 -23.32 9.66
CA ASN A 87 -3.90 -23.71 8.33
C ASN A 87 -3.21 -22.57 7.58
N ARG A 88 -3.67 -21.32 7.73
CA ARG A 88 -2.99 -20.14 7.13
C ARG A 88 -1.69 -19.80 7.85
N LEU A 89 -1.65 -19.88 9.17
CA LEU A 89 -0.44 -19.58 9.94
C LEU A 89 0.68 -20.60 9.63
N ILE A 90 0.32 -21.89 9.51
CA ILE A 90 1.23 -22.97 9.09
C ILE A 90 1.77 -22.72 7.67
N LEU A 91 0.94 -22.25 6.74
CA LEU A 91 1.36 -21.93 5.37
C LEU A 91 2.25 -20.68 5.26
N THR A 92 2.18 -19.77 6.24
CA THR A 92 2.91 -18.48 6.18
C THR A 92 4.31 -18.56 6.79
N GLY A 93 4.64 -19.63 7.54
CA GLY A 93 6.00 -19.90 8.00
C GLY A 93 6.07 -20.80 9.25
N PRO A 94 6.62 -22.02 9.18
CA PRO A 94 6.73 -22.94 10.32
C PRO A 94 7.52 -22.39 11.52
N SER A 95 8.44 -21.45 11.27
CA SER A 95 9.28 -20.79 12.29
C SER A 95 8.51 -19.85 13.24
N ILE A 96 7.27 -19.48 12.91
CA ILE A 96 6.43 -18.58 13.71
C ILE A 96 5.92 -19.28 14.98
N LEU A 97 5.75 -20.61 14.95
CA LEU A 97 5.06 -21.38 15.98
C LEU A 97 5.94 -21.74 17.19
N GLY A 98 7.26 -21.58 17.07
CA GLY A 98 8.24 -22.02 18.06
C GLY A 98 8.75 -20.98 19.06
N SER A 99 8.28 -19.73 19.01
CA SER A 99 8.81 -18.67 19.89
C SER A 99 7.88 -18.35 21.05
N THR A 100 8.40 -18.21 22.27
CA THR A 100 7.70 -17.68 23.46
C THR A 100 7.09 -16.29 23.25
N ASP A 101 7.67 -15.51 22.33
CA ASP A 101 7.22 -14.20 21.90
C ASP A 101 5.91 -14.22 21.08
N LEU A 102 5.45 -15.40 20.63
CA LEU A 102 4.20 -15.53 19.88
C LEU A 102 2.98 -15.17 20.73
N ILE A 103 2.95 -15.58 22.01
CA ILE A 103 1.84 -15.25 22.92
C ILE A 103 1.77 -13.73 23.14
N ASN A 104 2.91 -13.09 23.39
CA ASN A 104 2.96 -11.64 23.57
C ASN A 104 2.46 -10.90 22.32
N THR A 105 2.88 -11.36 21.13
CA THR A 105 2.42 -10.78 19.86
C THR A 105 0.92 -11.04 19.64
N LEU A 106 0.41 -12.20 20.03
CA LEU A 106 -1.01 -12.54 19.94
C LEU A 106 -1.85 -11.60 20.80
N GLU A 107 -1.45 -11.39 22.05
CA GLU A 107 -2.14 -10.47 22.98
C GLU A 107 -1.99 -9.01 22.53
N GLU A 108 -0.85 -8.60 21.98
CA GLU A 108 -0.69 -7.28 21.34
C GLU A 108 -1.72 -7.10 20.21
N VAL A 109 -1.79 -8.04 19.27
CA VAL A 109 -2.70 -7.95 18.11
C VAL A 109 -4.16 -7.99 18.54
N LYS A 110 -4.53 -8.77 19.56
CA LYS A 110 -5.86 -8.71 20.19
C LYS A 110 -6.13 -7.33 20.80
N GLY A 111 -5.17 -6.79 21.55
CA GLY A 111 -5.25 -5.45 22.16
C GLY A 111 -5.38 -4.31 21.14
N LEU A 112 -4.89 -4.52 19.91
CA LEU A 112 -5.10 -3.59 18.79
C LEU A 112 -6.52 -3.63 18.19
N GLY A 113 -7.38 -4.55 18.64
CA GLY A 113 -8.77 -4.66 18.24
C GLY A 113 -9.03 -5.61 17.07
N PHE A 114 -8.08 -6.49 16.72
CA PHE A 114 -8.32 -7.50 15.69
C PHE A 114 -9.10 -8.70 16.24
N ASP A 115 -10.10 -9.14 15.48
CA ASP A 115 -10.85 -10.37 15.78
C ASP A 115 -10.02 -11.62 15.38
N PRO A 116 -9.66 -12.50 16.33
CA PRO A 116 -8.87 -13.71 16.08
C PRO A 116 -9.45 -14.67 15.02
N SER A 117 -10.75 -14.61 14.76
CA SER A 117 -11.43 -15.44 13.77
C SER A 117 -11.22 -14.96 12.33
N THR A 118 -10.65 -13.76 12.13
CA THR A 118 -10.51 -13.14 10.80
C THR A 118 -9.15 -13.44 10.16
N SER A 119 -9.12 -13.47 8.82
CA SER A 119 -7.84 -13.54 8.10
C SER A 119 -6.96 -12.32 8.36
N THR A 120 -7.56 -11.14 8.57
CA THR A 120 -6.85 -9.90 8.90
C THR A 120 -6.06 -10.00 10.20
N PHE A 121 -6.54 -10.76 11.19
CA PHE A 121 -5.78 -11.04 12.40
C PHE A 121 -4.49 -11.81 12.10
N VAL A 122 -4.54 -12.85 11.26
CA VAL A 122 -3.34 -13.60 10.83
C VAL A 122 -2.33 -12.70 10.18
N ILE A 123 -2.81 -11.85 9.28
CA ILE A 123 -1.94 -10.95 8.51
C ILE A 123 -1.29 -9.92 9.45
N ALA A 124 -2.03 -9.39 10.42
CA ALA A 124 -1.50 -8.49 11.45
C ALA A 124 -0.46 -9.19 12.34
N LEU A 125 -0.75 -10.42 12.77
CA LEU A 125 0.15 -11.25 13.55
C LEU A 125 1.46 -11.52 12.79
N VAL A 126 1.37 -11.92 11.52
CA VAL A 126 2.55 -12.11 10.66
C VAL A 126 3.31 -10.79 10.48
N ALA A 127 2.62 -9.67 10.26
CA ALA A 127 3.27 -8.37 10.11
C ALA A 127 4.05 -7.97 11.37
N LYS A 128 3.47 -8.17 12.57
CA LYS A 128 4.12 -7.86 13.84
C LYS A 128 5.23 -8.83 14.19
N LYS A 129 5.05 -10.11 13.91
CA LYS A 129 5.99 -11.15 14.31
C LYS A 129 7.19 -11.28 13.37
N CYS A 130 6.96 -11.20 12.07
CA CYS A 130 7.98 -11.49 11.06
C CYS A 130 8.75 -10.24 10.61
N MET A 131 8.24 -9.05 10.90
CA MET A 131 8.94 -7.81 10.55
C MET A 131 9.91 -7.41 11.65
N ILE A 132 11.15 -7.12 11.26
CA ILE A 132 12.15 -6.58 12.18
C ILE A 132 11.68 -5.19 12.63
N LYS A 133 11.73 -4.92 13.93
CA LYS A 133 11.30 -3.64 14.53
C LYS A 133 11.85 -2.41 13.81
N LYS A 134 13.14 -2.41 13.49
CA LYS A 134 13.77 -1.31 12.73
C LYS A 134 13.06 -1.03 11.39
N LEU A 135 12.73 -2.08 10.63
CA LEU A 135 12.04 -1.93 9.35
C LEU A 135 10.59 -1.44 9.54
N TRP A 136 9.93 -1.86 10.62
CA TRP A 136 8.62 -1.34 10.98
C TRP A 136 8.68 0.18 11.23
N ASP A 137 9.63 0.61 12.05
CA ASP A 137 9.82 2.03 12.39
C ASP A 137 10.16 2.86 11.14
N GLU A 138 11.05 2.37 10.27
CA GLU A 138 11.37 3.02 8.99
C GLU A 138 10.15 3.16 8.06
N LYS A 139 9.23 2.19 8.05
CA LYS A 139 7.97 2.30 7.28
C LYS A 139 7.01 3.30 7.90
N VAL A 140 6.90 3.31 9.24
CA VAL A 140 6.11 4.31 9.97
C VAL A 140 6.61 5.71 9.65
N ASP A 141 7.93 5.93 9.72
CA ASP A 141 8.56 7.20 9.37
C ASP A 141 8.32 7.59 7.91
N ALA A 142 8.34 6.63 6.99
CA ALA A 142 7.98 6.87 5.59
C ALA A 142 6.55 7.41 5.46
N PHE A 143 5.56 6.85 6.17
CA PHE A 143 4.19 7.40 6.15
C PHE A 143 4.10 8.77 6.83
N LYS A 144 4.78 8.96 7.96
CA LYS A 144 4.83 10.25 8.67
C LYS A 144 5.42 11.37 7.82
N LYS A 145 6.44 11.07 7.01
CA LYS A 145 7.00 12.02 6.03
C LYS A 145 5.95 12.57 5.05
N TRP A 146 4.92 11.79 4.74
CA TRP A 146 3.79 12.20 3.90
C TRP A 146 2.61 12.80 4.68
N GLY A 147 2.81 13.10 5.97
CA GLY A 147 1.82 13.79 6.80
C GLY A 147 0.82 12.89 7.51
N TRP A 148 1.03 11.57 7.56
CA TRP A 148 0.19 10.69 8.37
C TRP A 148 0.53 10.81 9.85
N SER A 149 -0.50 10.83 10.69
CA SER A 149 -0.35 10.69 12.15
C SER A 149 -0.17 9.22 12.56
N ASP A 150 0.27 8.99 13.81
CA ASP A 150 0.28 7.65 14.38
C ASP A 150 -1.12 7.03 14.39
N GLU A 151 -2.17 7.82 14.62
CA GLU A 151 -3.56 7.33 14.58
C GLU A 151 -3.97 6.93 13.15
N ASP A 152 -3.60 7.70 12.12
CA ASP A 152 -3.89 7.34 10.72
C ASP A 152 -3.26 6.00 10.34
N ILE A 153 -2.00 5.78 10.76
CA ILE A 153 -1.26 4.54 10.52
C ILE A 153 -1.93 3.37 11.25
N MET A 154 -2.32 3.57 12.51
CA MET A 154 -2.96 2.52 13.30
C MET A 154 -4.38 2.19 12.80
N GLU A 155 -5.16 3.19 12.40
CA GLU A 155 -6.47 3.00 11.77
C GLU A 155 -6.33 2.24 10.44
N ALA A 156 -5.36 2.62 9.60
CA ALA A 156 -5.05 1.92 8.36
C ALA A 156 -4.61 0.47 8.62
N PHE A 157 -3.78 0.23 9.63
CA PHE A 157 -3.32 -1.11 10.02
C PHE A 157 -4.46 -2.00 10.46
N ARG A 158 -5.37 -1.50 11.32
CA ARG A 158 -6.58 -2.23 11.73
C ARG A 158 -7.47 -2.60 10.54
N LYS A 159 -7.62 -1.70 9.57
CA LYS A 159 -8.44 -1.92 8.37
C LYS A 159 -7.82 -2.90 7.38
N HIS A 160 -6.50 -2.83 7.15
CA HIS A 160 -5.85 -3.65 6.13
C HIS A 160 -4.35 -3.81 6.40
N PRO A 161 -3.94 -4.75 7.28
CA PRO A 161 -2.55 -4.87 7.72
C PRO A 161 -1.56 -5.21 6.59
N HIS A 162 -2.03 -5.72 5.45
CA HIS A 162 -1.18 -6.05 4.30
C HIS A 162 -0.35 -4.87 3.79
N PHE A 163 -0.82 -3.63 3.96
CA PHE A 163 -0.09 -2.47 3.43
C PHE A 163 1.30 -2.34 4.07
N MET A 164 1.52 -2.87 5.27
CA MET A 164 2.84 -2.90 5.92
C MET A 164 3.86 -3.78 5.18
N PHE A 165 3.44 -4.74 4.36
CA PHE A 165 4.36 -5.53 3.54
C PHE A 165 4.85 -4.77 2.28
N THR A 166 4.32 -3.58 2.01
CA THR A 166 4.74 -2.74 0.87
C THR A 166 6.14 -2.19 1.08
N SER A 167 7.02 -2.26 0.08
CA SER A 167 8.37 -1.67 0.18
C SER A 167 8.30 -0.15 0.41
N ILE A 168 9.31 0.40 1.09
CA ILE A 168 9.42 1.85 1.35
C ILE A 168 9.46 2.63 0.03
N ASP A 169 10.17 2.11 -0.98
CA ASP A 169 10.22 2.73 -2.31
C ASP A 169 8.85 2.82 -2.95
N LYS A 170 8.04 1.75 -2.88
CA LYS A 170 6.69 1.74 -3.42
C LYS A 170 5.76 2.69 -2.65
N ILE A 171 5.92 2.79 -1.33
CA ILE A 171 5.19 3.79 -0.51
C ILE A 171 5.52 5.20 -1.04
N ASN A 172 6.80 5.54 -1.15
CA ASN A 172 7.25 6.85 -1.62
C ASN A 172 6.82 7.15 -3.07
N LEU A 173 6.87 6.15 -3.95
CA LEU A 173 6.47 6.31 -5.35
C LEU A 173 4.96 6.59 -5.47
N LEU A 174 4.14 5.82 -4.75
CA LEU A 174 2.68 5.99 -4.75
C LEU A 174 2.30 7.33 -4.12
N MET A 175 2.85 7.65 -2.95
CA MET A 175 2.56 8.91 -2.25
C MET A 175 3.06 10.12 -3.03
N GLY A 176 4.23 10.05 -3.67
CA GLY A 176 4.76 11.10 -4.53
C GLY A 176 3.88 11.34 -5.76
N PHE A 177 3.36 10.28 -6.38
CA PHE A 177 2.36 10.42 -7.44
C PHE A 177 1.08 11.10 -6.90
N TRP A 178 0.53 10.59 -5.81
CA TRP A 178 -0.75 11.05 -5.26
C TRP A 178 -0.71 12.51 -4.77
N VAL A 179 0.28 12.84 -3.95
CA VAL A 179 0.37 14.16 -3.31
C VAL A 179 0.98 15.17 -4.28
N ASN A 180 2.15 14.86 -4.85
CA ASN A 180 2.90 15.88 -5.60
C ASN A 180 2.36 16.05 -7.02
N GLN A 181 1.97 14.96 -7.70
CA GLN A 181 1.50 15.06 -9.09
C GLN A 181 0.00 15.34 -9.20
N LEU A 182 -0.83 14.73 -8.34
CA LEU A 182 -2.28 14.96 -8.37
C LEU A 182 -2.73 16.13 -7.48
N GLY A 183 -1.90 16.54 -6.51
CA GLY A 183 -2.27 17.55 -5.52
C GLY A 183 -3.34 17.05 -4.53
N TRP A 184 -3.47 15.73 -4.36
CA TRP A 184 -4.51 15.14 -3.52
C TRP A 184 -4.04 14.95 -2.09
N ASP A 185 -4.98 15.04 -1.15
CA ASP A 185 -4.70 14.90 0.27
C ASP A 185 -4.11 13.51 0.60
N ALA A 186 -2.99 13.52 1.31
CA ALA A 186 -2.25 12.33 1.72
C ALA A 186 -3.05 11.46 2.68
N THR A 187 -3.84 12.08 3.59
CA THR A 187 -4.60 11.34 4.61
C THR A 187 -5.80 10.60 4.02
N ALA A 188 -6.26 11.00 2.83
CA ALA A 188 -7.29 10.27 2.10
C ALA A 188 -6.89 8.81 1.81
N ILE A 189 -5.59 8.53 1.64
CA ILE A 189 -5.07 7.16 1.44
C ILE A 189 -5.10 6.33 2.73
N ALA A 190 -5.02 6.95 3.92
CA ALA A 190 -5.11 6.22 5.20
C ALA A 190 -6.45 5.53 5.39
N LYS A 191 -7.51 6.06 4.77
CA LYS A 191 -8.84 5.43 4.69
C LYS A 191 -8.90 4.28 3.68
N LEU A 192 -7.85 4.09 2.88
CA LEU A 192 -7.78 3.15 1.76
C LEU A 192 -6.44 2.37 1.65
N PRO A 193 -5.93 1.76 2.73
CA PRO A 193 -4.62 1.08 2.75
C PRO A 193 -4.46 -0.02 1.69
N LYS A 194 -5.56 -0.60 1.18
CA LYS A 194 -5.55 -1.57 0.07
C LYS A 194 -4.89 -1.04 -1.21
N ILE A 195 -4.83 0.29 -1.40
CA ILE A 195 -4.22 0.87 -2.60
C ILE A 195 -2.73 0.51 -2.74
N PHE A 196 -2.00 0.31 -1.63
CA PHE A 196 -0.60 -0.08 -1.66
C PHE A 196 -0.37 -1.49 -2.22
N GLY A 197 -1.41 -2.34 -2.24
CA GLY A 197 -1.39 -3.64 -2.92
C GLY A 197 -1.59 -3.55 -4.44
N SER A 198 -1.94 -2.39 -4.98
CA SER A 198 -2.18 -2.18 -6.42
C SER A 198 -0.89 -1.82 -7.17
N SER A 199 -0.84 -2.09 -8.48
CA SER A 199 0.22 -1.53 -9.34
C SER A 199 -0.05 -0.04 -9.57
N LEU A 200 0.99 0.78 -9.41
CA LEU A 200 0.89 2.22 -9.65
C LEU A 200 0.63 2.48 -11.13
N GLU A 201 1.39 1.84 -12.00
CA GLU A 201 1.43 2.04 -13.45
C GLU A 201 0.20 1.45 -14.13
N ARG A 202 -0.18 0.23 -13.75
CA ARG A 202 -1.25 -0.52 -14.43
C ARG A 202 -2.63 -0.25 -13.88
N ARG A 203 -2.75 0.32 -12.68
CA ARG A 203 -4.05 0.50 -12.02
C ARG A 203 -4.27 1.90 -11.49
N ILE A 204 -3.33 2.44 -10.73
CA ILE A 204 -3.55 3.73 -10.07
C ILE A 204 -3.49 4.86 -11.09
N ILE A 205 -2.44 4.95 -11.92
CA ILE A 205 -2.26 6.00 -12.92
C ILE A 205 -3.43 6.04 -13.92
N PRO A 206 -3.81 4.94 -14.61
CA PRO A 206 -4.90 4.98 -15.59
C PRO A 206 -6.23 5.44 -14.97
N ARG A 207 -6.50 5.02 -13.73
CA ARG A 207 -7.73 5.42 -13.02
C ARG A 207 -7.67 6.86 -12.55
N ALA A 208 -6.51 7.33 -12.08
CA ALA A 208 -6.31 8.72 -11.68
C ALA A 208 -6.51 9.67 -12.88
N THR A 209 -6.02 9.31 -14.07
CA THR A 209 -6.22 10.10 -15.29
C THR A 209 -7.70 10.28 -15.63
N VAL A 210 -8.50 9.21 -15.56
CA VAL A 210 -9.95 9.28 -15.73
C VAL A 210 -10.59 10.17 -14.67
N VAL A 211 -10.26 9.97 -13.39
CA VAL A 211 -10.83 10.75 -12.27
C VAL A 211 -10.48 12.24 -12.40
N GLN A 212 -9.24 12.58 -12.78
CA GLN A 212 -8.84 13.97 -13.03
C GLN A 212 -9.61 14.60 -14.18
N TYR A 213 -9.85 13.87 -15.26
CA TYR A 213 -10.69 14.36 -16.36
C TYR A 213 -12.11 14.67 -15.89
N LEU A 214 -12.72 13.73 -15.17
CA LEU A 214 -14.08 13.90 -14.63
C LEU A 214 -14.17 15.08 -13.65
N LEU A 215 -13.15 15.28 -12.81
CA LEU A 215 -13.04 16.43 -11.91
C LEU A 215 -12.98 17.74 -12.69
N LYS A 216 -12.10 17.83 -13.69
CA LYS A 216 -11.94 19.04 -14.52
C LYS A 216 -13.21 19.38 -15.30
N LYS A 217 -13.99 18.38 -15.71
CA LYS A 217 -15.29 18.57 -16.38
C LYS A 217 -16.45 18.80 -15.42
N GLY A 218 -16.24 18.68 -14.11
CA GLY A 218 -17.31 18.82 -13.12
C GLY A 218 -18.34 17.67 -13.16
N LEU A 219 -17.97 16.52 -13.74
CA LEU A 219 -18.86 15.36 -13.91
C LEU A 219 -18.98 14.50 -12.66
N LEU A 220 -18.00 14.58 -11.75
CA LEU A 220 -18.11 13.92 -10.44
C LEU A 220 -19.11 14.65 -9.56
N ARG A 221 -20.01 13.89 -8.91
CA ARG A 221 -20.93 14.43 -7.91
C ARG A 221 -20.13 15.12 -6.79
N LYS A 222 -20.64 16.24 -6.28
CA LYS A 222 -19.99 17.02 -5.19
C LYS A 222 -19.65 16.20 -3.93
N LYS A 223 -20.35 15.09 -3.68
CA LYS A 223 -20.12 14.16 -2.55
C LYS A 223 -19.51 12.81 -2.97
N ALA A 224 -19.05 12.69 -4.22
CA ALA A 224 -18.41 11.46 -4.67
C ALA A 224 -17.11 11.23 -3.91
N SER A 225 -16.86 9.99 -3.50
CA SER A 225 -15.58 9.61 -2.92
C SER A 225 -14.48 9.68 -3.98
N LEU A 226 -13.42 10.45 -3.72
CA LEU A 226 -12.22 10.50 -4.55
C LEU A 226 -11.40 9.20 -4.49
N THR A 227 -11.55 8.42 -3.43
CA THR A 227 -10.75 7.22 -3.16
C THR A 227 -11.41 5.93 -3.65
N ALA A 228 -12.75 5.87 -3.70
CA ALA A 228 -13.51 4.73 -4.20
C ALA A 228 -13.07 4.21 -5.60
N PRO A 229 -12.71 5.05 -6.60
CA PRO A 229 -12.28 4.58 -7.91
C PRO A 229 -11.10 3.61 -7.85
N PHE A 230 -10.26 3.65 -6.82
CA PHE A 230 -9.00 2.89 -6.77
C PHE A 230 -9.15 1.48 -6.19
N VAL A 231 -10.21 1.21 -5.43
CA VAL A 231 -10.44 -0.10 -4.77
C VAL A 231 -11.51 -0.97 -5.42
N VAL A 232 -12.38 -0.40 -6.26
CA VAL A 232 -13.42 -1.18 -6.95
C VAL A 232 -12.83 -2.08 -8.05
N SER A 233 -13.49 -3.20 -8.36
CA SER A 233 -13.10 -4.09 -9.48
C SER A 233 -13.01 -3.33 -10.81
N ASP A 234 -12.27 -3.87 -11.79
CA ASP A 234 -12.16 -3.25 -13.12
C ASP A 234 -13.51 -3.07 -13.80
N LYS A 235 -14.39 -4.09 -13.76
CA LYS A 235 -15.76 -4.00 -14.28
C LYS A 235 -16.52 -2.81 -13.68
N LEU A 236 -16.61 -2.75 -12.34
CA LEU A 236 -17.26 -1.63 -11.66
C LEU A 236 -16.61 -0.27 -11.92
N PHE A 237 -15.29 -0.23 -12.15
CA PHE A 237 -14.61 1.00 -12.52
C PHE A 237 -15.08 1.49 -13.89
N LEU A 238 -15.06 0.61 -14.90
CA LEU A 238 -15.54 0.93 -16.25
C LEU A 238 -17.02 1.36 -16.20
N ASP A 239 -17.85 0.63 -15.49
CA ASP A 239 -19.29 0.92 -15.43
C ASP A 239 -19.59 2.25 -14.74
N LYS A 240 -18.95 2.54 -13.60
CA LYS A 240 -19.27 3.72 -12.76
C LYS A 240 -18.48 4.99 -13.06
N TYR A 241 -17.37 4.88 -13.79
CA TYR A 241 -16.48 6.02 -14.06
C TYR A 241 -16.21 6.25 -15.54
N ILE A 242 -16.66 5.36 -16.43
CA ILE A 242 -16.52 5.52 -17.89
C ILE A 242 -17.89 5.41 -18.55
N ASN A 243 -18.52 4.23 -18.53
CA ASN A 243 -19.73 3.93 -19.28
C ASN A 243 -20.97 4.71 -18.81
N CYS A 244 -20.99 5.18 -17.55
CA CYS A 244 -22.09 5.98 -17.04
C CYS A 244 -22.16 7.41 -17.61
N TYR A 245 -21.06 7.90 -18.19
CA TYR A 245 -20.99 9.21 -18.85
C TYR A 245 -21.11 8.99 -20.35
N LYS A 246 -22.33 8.85 -20.86
CA LYS A 246 -22.60 8.36 -22.23
C LYS A 246 -21.92 9.21 -23.29
N GLU A 247 -21.89 10.53 -23.10
CA GLU A 247 -21.32 11.51 -24.01
C GLU A 247 -19.78 11.42 -24.03
N GLU A 248 -19.14 11.18 -22.89
CA GLU A 248 -17.68 11.12 -22.74
C GLU A 248 -17.12 9.70 -22.79
N SER A 249 -17.95 8.66 -22.76
CA SER A 249 -17.55 7.27 -22.55
C SER A 249 -16.53 6.79 -23.57
N SER A 250 -16.69 7.16 -24.84
CA SER A 250 -15.77 6.77 -25.92
C SER A 250 -14.38 7.38 -25.70
N TYR A 251 -14.33 8.66 -25.32
CA TYR A 251 -13.10 9.38 -25.01
C TYR A 251 -12.43 8.83 -23.75
N LEU A 252 -13.19 8.64 -22.66
CA LEU A 252 -12.70 8.12 -21.38
C LEU A 252 -12.13 6.69 -21.53
N LEU A 253 -12.79 5.85 -22.32
CA LEU A 253 -12.31 4.50 -22.61
C LEU A 253 -10.98 4.53 -23.38
N LYS A 254 -10.88 5.41 -24.38
CA LYS A 254 -9.63 5.62 -25.13
C LYS A 254 -8.51 6.12 -24.21
N LEU A 255 -8.78 7.13 -23.40
CA LEU A 255 -7.83 7.70 -22.42
C LEU A 255 -7.32 6.63 -21.43
N TYR A 256 -8.24 5.83 -20.90
CA TYR A 256 -7.90 4.72 -20.00
C TYR A 256 -7.04 3.64 -20.70
N ALA A 257 -7.39 3.27 -21.95
CA ALA A 257 -6.63 2.29 -22.69
C ALA A 257 -5.23 2.78 -23.10
N GLU A 258 -5.09 4.05 -23.48
CA GLU A 258 -3.81 4.66 -23.85
C GLU A 258 -2.86 4.74 -22.67
N THR A 259 -3.34 5.19 -21.51
CA THR A 259 -2.55 5.23 -20.26
C THR A 259 -2.11 3.83 -19.83
N LEU A 260 -2.97 2.82 -19.97
CA LEU A 260 -2.63 1.43 -19.66
C LEU A 260 -1.57 0.86 -20.62
N LYS A 261 -1.62 1.20 -21.91
CA LYS A 261 -0.61 0.79 -22.90
C LYS A 261 0.75 1.41 -22.61
N LEU A 262 0.80 2.69 -22.24
CA LEU A 262 2.04 3.38 -21.88
C LEU A 262 2.73 2.74 -20.66
N ALA A 263 1.95 2.23 -19.70
CA ALA A 263 2.50 1.46 -18.58
C ALA A 263 3.16 0.16 -19.05
N GLN A 264 2.50 -0.57 -19.97
CA GLN A 264 3.01 -1.86 -20.47
C GLN A 264 4.27 -1.73 -21.34
N THR A 265 4.48 -0.59 -21.99
CA THR A 265 5.67 -0.36 -22.81
C THR A 265 6.92 -0.09 -21.97
N LYS A 266 6.78 0.52 -20.78
CA LYS A 266 7.91 0.80 -19.87
C LYS A 266 8.51 -0.48 -19.30
N ASP A 267 7.66 -1.41 -18.86
CA ASP A 267 8.09 -2.71 -18.34
C ASP A 267 8.94 -3.52 -19.34
N LYS A 268 8.72 -3.33 -20.66
CA LYS A 268 9.50 -4.03 -21.70
C LYS A 268 10.86 -3.41 -21.95
N THR A 269 10.98 -2.09 -21.81
CA THR A 269 12.24 -1.37 -22.04
C THR A 269 13.21 -1.57 -20.87
N ASP A 270 12.69 -1.62 -19.63
CA ASP A 270 13.48 -1.87 -18.42
C ASP A 270 13.97 -3.33 -18.29
N GLN A 271 13.37 -4.27 -19.04
CA GLN A 271 13.83 -5.67 -19.12
C GLN A 271 14.87 -5.92 -20.23
N MET A 272 15.07 -4.96 -21.13
CA MET A 272 16.02 -5.06 -22.25
C MET A 272 17.27 -4.19 -22.06
N SER A 273 17.35 -3.44 -20.96
CA SER A 273 18.49 -2.57 -20.58
C SER A 273 19.22 -3.15 -19.39
#